data_AF-A0A0Q8RPC1-F1
#
_entry.id   AF-A0A0Q8RPC1-F1
#
_cell.length_a   1.000
_cell.length_b   1.000
_cell.length_c   1.000
_cell.angle_alpha   90.00
_cell.angle_beta   90.00
_cell.angle_gamma   90.00
#
_symmetry.space_group_name_H-M   'P 1'
#
loop_
_entity.id
_entity.type
_entity.pdbx_description
1 polymer ?
#
loop_
_entity_poly.entity_id
_entity_poly.type
_entity_poly.pdbx_seq_one_letter_code
_entity_poly.pdbx_strand_id
1 'polypeptide(L)'
;MWRRRVLLRLALVATALLLPLLAGAILSHAAVGETAFMAGAALLYLAFWCGVAAWGAALARSAAAGAALLLAAFVLFALVLPTGVNAMLERAVPVVQGAELALAQRQAVHTAWDKPREETMQRFFRTHPEWKDAAPLPEGFHWKWYYAMHQAGDDMVSGQAALYRQALWSREVWTRNAGLVLAGVNVQVLLHRLAGTDMEARQAYLDRVAAYHERVRRHFYPYVFNDKPFGPADFARLPVYSPASGNGIPPWPLAAATLLLGLRQTARVAG
;
A
#
# COMPACT_ATOMS: atom_id res chain seq x y z
N MET A 1 -4.41 -46.51 7.71
CA MET A 1 -4.02 -46.37 6.28
C MET A 1 -4.32 -44.96 5.73
N TRP A 2 -5.55 -44.46 5.86
CA TRP A 2 -5.98 -43.17 5.28
C TRP A 2 -5.21 -41.94 5.80
N ARG A 3 -5.00 -41.83 7.13
CA ARG A 3 -4.24 -40.73 7.75
C ARG A 3 -2.81 -40.59 7.19
N ARG A 4 -2.10 -41.71 6.98
CA ARG A 4 -0.73 -41.72 6.42
C ARG A 4 -0.70 -41.18 4.98
N ARG A 5 -1.69 -41.53 4.16
CA ARG A 5 -1.79 -41.03 2.77
C ARG A 5 -2.09 -39.53 2.72
N VAL A 6 -2.94 -39.03 3.62
CA VAL A 6 -3.23 -37.60 3.73
C VAL A 6 -1.97 -36.85 4.17
N LEU A 7 -1.31 -37.29 5.24
CA LEU A 7 -0.08 -36.65 5.72
C LEU A 7 1.03 -36.62 4.68
N LEU A 8 1.21 -37.70 3.91
CA LEU A 8 2.23 -37.75 2.86
C LEU A 8 1.93 -36.75 1.73
N ARG A 9 0.66 -36.63 1.31
CA ARG A 9 0.25 -35.63 0.31
C ARG A 9 0.45 -34.20 0.83
N LEU A 10 0.08 -33.93 2.08
CA LEU A 10 0.31 -32.63 2.71
C LEU A 10 1.78 -32.28 2.76
N ALA A 11 2.63 -33.22 3.17
CA ALA A 11 4.07 -33.04 3.23
C ALA A 11 4.66 -32.75 1.84
N LEU A 12 4.21 -33.47 0.80
CA LEU A 12 4.65 -33.22 -0.57
C LEU A 12 4.26 -31.82 -1.06
N VAL A 13 3.01 -31.40 -0.83
CA VAL A 13 2.55 -30.05 -1.23
C VAL A 13 3.27 -28.97 -0.44
N ALA A 14 3.42 -29.14 0.87
CA ALA A 14 4.18 -28.22 1.71
C ALA A 14 5.63 -28.11 1.24
N THR A 15 6.27 -29.23 0.88
CA THR A 15 7.65 -29.24 0.37
C THR A 15 7.75 -28.52 -0.98
N ALA A 16 6.82 -28.79 -1.90
CA ALA A 16 6.77 -28.12 -3.20
C ALA A 16 6.56 -26.60 -3.07
N LEU A 17 5.88 -26.15 -2.02
CA LEU A 17 5.63 -24.74 -1.73
C LEU A 17 6.82 -24.07 -1.02
N LEU A 18 7.39 -24.74 -0.01
CA LEU A 18 8.43 -24.16 0.83
C LEU A 18 9.82 -24.20 0.19
N LEU A 19 10.13 -25.18 -0.66
CA LEU A 19 11.45 -25.26 -1.29
C LEU A 19 11.76 -24.02 -2.15
N PRO A 20 10.88 -23.58 -3.08
CA PRO A 20 11.12 -22.36 -3.85
C PRO A 20 11.19 -21.11 -2.96
N LEU A 21 10.37 -21.04 -1.92
CA LEU A 21 10.38 -19.93 -0.95
C LEU A 21 11.73 -19.83 -0.24
N LEU A 22 12.24 -20.95 0.27
CA LEU A 22 13.54 -21.02 0.95
C LEU A 22 14.68 -20.70 -0.01
N ALA A 23 14.65 -21.23 -1.24
CA ALA A 23 15.64 -20.89 -2.26
C ALA A 23 15.64 -19.38 -2.56
N GLY A 24 14.46 -18.77 -2.75
CA GLY A 24 14.32 -17.34 -2.96
C GLY A 24 14.79 -16.49 -1.77
N ALA A 25 14.53 -16.94 -0.55
CA ALA A 25 14.99 -16.27 0.66
C ALA A 25 16.51 -16.32 0.80
N ILE A 26 17.15 -17.45 0.49
CA ILE A 26 18.60 -17.61 0.50
C ILE A 26 19.24 -16.71 -0.58
N LEU A 27 18.70 -16.72 -1.81
CA LEU A 27 19.21 -15.93 -2.93
C LEU A 27 19.08 -14.42 -2.72
N SER A 28 18.03 -13.99 -2.02
CA SER A 28 17.78 -12.57 -1.76
C SER A 28 18.38 -12.07 -0.44
N HIS A 29 19.06 -12.93 0.32
CA HIS A 29 19.52 -12.64 1.68
C HIS A 29 18.39 -12.11 2.58
N ALA A 30 17.18 -12.66 2.41
CA ALA A 30 16.02 -12.26 3.18
C ALA A 30 16.21 -12.54 4.66
N ALA A 31 15.67 -11.66 5.49
CA ALA A 31 15.72 -11.84 6.93
C ALA A 31 14.91 -13.08 7.37
N VAL A 32 15.45 -13.77 8.38
CA VAL A 32 14.95 -15.10 8.81
C VAL A 32 13.53 -14.99 9.38
N GLY A 33 13.23 -13.90 10.09
CA GLY A 33 11.90 -13.69 10.70
C GLY A 33 10.79 -13.56 9.67
N GLU A 34 11.01 -12.71 8.67
CA GLU A 34 10.09 -12.47 7.55
C GLU A 34 9.91 -13.76 6.74
N THR A 35 11.00 -14.47 6.46
CA THR A 35 10.96 -15.76 5.75
C THR A 35 10.15 -16.80 6.52
N ALA A 36 10.36 -16.91 7.83
CA ALA A 36 9.60 -17.82 8.68
C ALA A 36 8.11 -17.44 8.72
N PHE A 37 7.80 -16.14 8.74
CA PHE A 37 6.42 -15.66 8.71
C PHE A 37 5.72 -15.96 7.39
N MET A 38 6.39 -15.75 6.24
CA MET A 38 5.88 -16.15 4.92
C MET A 38 5.61 -17.64 4.86
N ALA A 39 6.54 -18.47 5.35
CA ALA A 39 6.38 -19.92 5.41
C ALA A 39 5.19 -20.32 6.29
N GLY A 40 5.04 -19.69 7.46
CA GLY A 40 3.90 -19.90 8.36
C GLY A 40 2.56 -19.55 7.69
N ALA A 41 2.47 -18.39 7.03
CA ALA A 41 1.28 -17.97 6.29
C ALA A 41 0.92 -18.95 5.17
N ALA A 42 1.91 -19.41 4.41
CA ALA A 42 1.76 -20.38 3.34
C ALA A 42 1.24 -21.74 3.87
N LEU A 43 1.79 -22.21 4.99
CA LEU A 43 1.36 -23.45 5.65
C LEU A 43 -0.06 -23.34 6.24
N LEU A 44 -0.43 -22.19 6.81
CA LEU A 44 -1.78 -21.94 7.31
C LEU A 44 -2.80 -21.90 6.17
N TYR A 45 -2.45 -21.27 5.05
CA TYR A 45 -3.29 -21.25 3.85
C TYR A 45 -3.47 -22.66 3.26
N LEU A 46 -2.41 -23.45 3.24
CA LEU A 46 -2.48 -24.86 2.86
C LEU A 46 -3.41 -25.63 3.80
N ALA A 47 -3.24 -25.47 5.12
CA ALA A 47 -4.08 -26.12 6.12
C ALA A 47 -5.57 -25.75 5.97
N PHE A 48 -5.88 -24.49 5.66
CA PHE A 48 -7.23 -24.04 5.34
C PHE A 48 -7.84 -24.84 4.19
N TRP A 49 -7.16 -24.93 3.04
CA TRP A 49 -7.65 -25.68 1.88
C TRP A 49 -7.76 -27.18 2.15
N CYS A 50 -6.87 -27.73 2.97
CA CYS A 50 -6.95 -29.12 3.39
C CYS A 50 -8.16 -29.37 4.30
N GLY A 51 -8.52 -28.40 5.14
CA GLY A 51 -9.78 -28.40 5.90
C GLY A 51 -11.00 -28.39 4.99
N VAL A 52 -11.03 -27.50 3.98
CA VAL A 52 -12.11 -27.45 2.97
C VAL A 52 -12.20 -28.77 2.20
N ALA A 53 -11.07 -29.34 1.79
CA ALA A 53 -11.00 -30.62 1.11
C ALA A 53 -11.55 -31.77 1.98
N ALA A 54 -11.19 -31.82 3.26
CA ALA A 54 -11.69 -32.81 4.20
C ALA A 54 -13.20 -32.66 4.45
N TRP A 55 -13.68 -31.41 4.59
CA TRP A 55 -15.10 -31.10 4.73
C TRP A 55 -15.91 -31.54 3.51
N GLY A 56 -15.45 -31.20 2.30
CA GLY A 56 -16.11 -31.61 1.06
C GLY A 56 -16.11 -33.13 0.88
N ALA A 57 -15.01 -33.81 1.25
CA ALA A 57 -14.94 -35.27 1.21
C ALA A 57 -15.89 -35.94 2.21
N ALA A 58 -16.14 -35.33 3.37
CA ALA A 58 -17.08 -35.85 4.37
C ALA A 58 -18.56 -35.72 3.94
N LEU A 59 -18.90 -34.70 3.14
CA LEU A 59 -20.26 -34.48 2.62
C LEU A 59 -20.57 -35.24 1.33
N ALA A 60 -19.54 -35.61 0.57
CA ALA A 60 -19.70 -36.15 -0.76
C ALA A 60 -20.25 -37.59 -0.75
N ARG A 61 -21.33 -37.80 -1.52
CA ARG A 61 -21.92 -39.15 -1.72
C ARG A 61 -21.13 -40.01 -2.71
N SER A 62 -20.27 -39.40 -3.52
CA SER A 62 -19.37 -40.07 -4.48
C SER A 62 -18.12 -39.23 -4.71
N ALA A 63 -17.05 -39.84 -5.23
CA ALA A 63 -15.81 -39.12 -5.55
C ALA A 63 -16.02 -37.99 -6.57
N ALA A 64 -16.87 -38.22 -7.59
CA ALA A 64 -17.20 -37.22 -8.59
C ALA A 64 -17.98 -36.03 -7.98
N ALA A 65 -18.95 -36.30 -7.10
CA ALA A 65 -19.70 -35.25 -6.41
C ALA A 65 -18.79 -34.41 -5.49
N GLY A 66 -17.85 -35.06 -4.79
CA GLY A 66 -16.88 -34.36 -3.94
C GLY A 66 -15.93 -33.48 -4.74
N ALA A 67 -15.41 -33.97 -5.88
CA ALA A 67 -14.57 -33.17 -6.76
C ALA A 67 -15.32 -31.94 -7.30
N ALA A 68 -16.58 -32.11 -7.74
CA ALA A 68 -17.41 -31.01 -8.20
C ALA A 68 -17.68 -29.97 -7.09
N LEU A 69 -17.99 -30.42 -5.86
CA LEU A 69 -18.20 -29.55 -4.71
C LEU A 69 -16.94 -28.73 -4.37
N LEU A 70 -15.77 -29.38 -4.33
CA LEU A 70 -14.50 -28.71 -4.04
C LEU A 70 -14.08 -27.73 -5.14
N LEU A 71 -14.32 -28.08 -6.40
CA LEU A 71 -14.09 -27.17 -7.52
C LEU A 71 -15.01 -25.94 -7.42
N ALA A 72 -16.30 -26.14 -7.12
CA ALA A 72 -17.24 -25.04 -6.93
C ALA A 72 -16.84 -24.15 -5.74
N ALA A 73 -16.44 -24.74 -4.61
CA ALA A 73 -15.95 -24.00 -3.46
C ALA A 73 -14.67 -23.21 -3.81
N PHE A 74 -13.72 -23.84 -4.51
CA PHE A 74 -12.51 -23.17 -4.97
C PHE A 74 -12.83 -21.96 -5.85
N VAL A 75 -13.65 -22.13 -6.88
CA VAL A 75 -14.07 -21.04 -7.77
C VAL A 75 -14.78 -19.94 -6.99
N LEU A 76 -15.67 -20.30 -6.06
CA LEU A 76 -16.41 -19.33 -5.26
C LEU A 76 -15.48 -18.49 -4.38
N PHE A 77 -14.62 -19.13 -3.58
CA PHE A 77 -13.77 -18.45 -2.60
C PHE A 77 -12.53 -17.79 -3.20
N ALA A 78 -11.95 -18.35 -4.26
CA ALA A 78 -10.72 -17.84 -4.86
C ALA A 78 -10.97 -16.85 -6.01
N LEU A 79 -12.12 -16.93 -6.70
CA LEU A 79 -12.40 -16.08 -7.87
C LEU A 79 -13.66 -15.23 -7.66
N VAL A 80 -14.81 -15.84 -7.44
CA VAL A 80 -16.11 -15.12 -7.48
C VAL A 80 -16.23 -14.11 -6.35
N LEU A 81 -15.99 -14.51 -5.11
CA LEU A 81 -16.10 -13.61 -3.96
C LEU A 81 -15.06 -12.48 -4.00
N PRO A 82 -13.75 -12.73 -4.24
CA PRO A 82 -12.78 -11.64 -4.38
C PRO A 82 -13.13 -10.66 -5.51
N THR A 83 -13.55 -11.17 -6.67
CA THR A 83 -13.94 -10.32 -7.81
C THR A 83 -15.19 -9.51 -7.50
N GLY A 84 -16.18 -10.10 -6.84
CA GLY A 84 -17.40 -9.41 -6.41
C GLY A 84 -17.11 -8.30 -5.40
N VAL A 85 -16.24 -8.57 -4.43
CA VAL A 85 -15.77 -7.54 -3.47
C VAL A 85 -15.06 -6.42 -4.22
N ASN A 86 -14.14 -6.73 -5.14
CA ASN A 86 -13.44 -5.70 -5.91
C ASN A 86 -14.41 -4.82 -6.71
N ALA A 87 -15.37 -5.43 -7.43
CA ALA A 87 -16.39 -4.69 -8.18
C ALA A 87 -17.29 -3.84 -7.28
N MET A 88 -17.63 -4.32 -6.09
CA MET A 88 -18.38 -3.55 -5.09
C MET A 88 -17.58 -2.33 -4.63
N LEU A 89 -16.27 -2.49 -4.35
CA LEU A 89 -15.42 -1.41 -3.88
C LEU A 89 -15.17 -0.35 -4.95
N GLU A 90 -15.04 -0.74 -6.20
CA GLU A 90 -14.92 0.20 -7.32
C GLU A 90 -16.13 1.14 -7.42
N ARG A 91 -17.33 0.63 -7.11
CA ARG A 91 -18.58 1.41 -7.11
C ARG A 91 -18.78 2.20 -5.82
N ALA A 92 -18.49 1.61 -4.67
CA ALA A 92 -18.74 2.22 -3.36
C ALA A 92 -17.73 3.33 -3.03
N VAL A 93 -16.48 3.19 -3.50
CA VAL A 93 -15.40 4.15 -3.25
C VAL A 93 -14.76 4.52 -4.59
N PRO A 94 -15.41 5.40 -5.40
CA PRO A 94 -14.80 5.88 -6.63
C PRO A 94 -13.54 6.67 -6.29
N VAL A 95 -12.44 6.37 -6.98
CA VAL A 95 -11.16 7.05 -6.81
C VAL A 95 -10.92 7.86 -8.08
N VAL A 96 -10.81 9.18 -7.93
CA VAL A 96 -10.41 10.09 -9.01
C VAL A 96 -9.10 9.59 -9.62
N GLN A 97 -8.97 9.61 -10.94
CA GLN A 97 -7.76 9.08 -11.57
C GLN A 97 -6.56 9.95 -11.19
N GLY A 98 -5.47 9.33 -10.73
CA GLY A 98 -4.24 10.07 -10.38
C GLY A 98 -3.69 10.90 -11.56
N ALA A 99 -4.02 10.50 -12.79
CA ALA A 99 -3.72 11.24 -14.01
C ALA A 99 -4.46 12.60 -14.08
N GLU A 100 -5.73 12.65 -13.66
CA GLU A 100 -6.50 13.91 -13.62
C GLU A 100 -5.93 14.86 -12.58
N LEU A 101 -5.53 14.36 -11.42
CA LEU A 101 -4.87 15.16 -10.39
C LEU A 101 -3.53 15.72 -10.89
N ALA A 102 -2.70 14.88 -11.52
CA ALA A 102 -1.43 15.30 -12.09
C ALA A 102 -1.62 16.32 -13.22
N LEU A 103 -2.65 16.14 -14.06
CA LEU A 103 -3.01 17.09 -15.11
C LEU A 103 -3.49 18.41 -14.52
N ALA A 104 -4.33 18.39 -13.48
CA ALA A 104 -4.83 19.58 -12.81
C ALA A 104 -3.68 20.39 -12.18
N GLN A 105 -2.73 19.72 -11.53
CA GLN A 105 -1.53 20.37 -10.97
C GLN A 105 -0.70 21.01 -12.09
N ARG A 106 -0.44 20.25 -13.16
CA ARG A 106 0.32 20.72 -14.31
C ARG A 106 -0.35 21.93 -14.96
N GLN A 107 -1.67 21.91 -15.11
CA GLN A 107 -2.44 23.01 -15.67
C GLN A 107 -2.41 24.24 -14.75
N ALA A 108 -2.47 24.05 -13.43
CA ALA A 108 -2.35 25.15 -12.47
C ALA A 108 -0.99 25.85 -12.59
N VAL A 109 0.10 25.09 -12.79
CA VAL A 109 1.44 25.64 -13.02
C VAL A 109 1.56 26.31 -14.40
N HIS A 110 1.08 25.68 -15.48
CA HIS A 110 1.18 26.27 -16.83
C HIS A 110 0.36 27.54 -16.98
N THR A 111 -0.89 27.56 -16.49
CA THR A 111 -1.75 28.74 -16.58
C THR A 111 -1.28 29.91 -15.72
N ALA A 112 -0.38 29.68 -14.76
CA ALA A 112 0.19 30.77 -13.98
C ALA A 112 1.16 31.64 -14.79
N TRP A 113 1.72 31.15 -15.91
CA TRP A 113 2.51 31.97 -16.84
C TRP A 113 1.69 33.04 -17.55
N ASP A 114 0.38 32.81 -17.70
CA ASP A 114 -0.54 33.72 -18.38
C ASP A 114 -1.20 34.72 -17.42
N LYS A 115 -0.88 34.67 -16.13
CA LYS A 115 -1.48 35.51 -15.08
C LYS A 115 -0.51 36.57 -14.56
N PRO A 116 -1.02 37.70 -14.02
CA PRO A 116 -0.19 38.66 -13.30
C PRO A 116 0.58 37.97 -12.17
N ARG A 117 1.89 38.18 -12.13
CA ARG A 117 2.78 37.51 -11.17
C ARG A 117 2.42 37.84 -9.73
N GLU A 118 1.93 39.05 -9.50
CA GLU A 118 1.47 39.55 -8.22
C GLU A 118 0.31 38.71 -7.67
N GLU A 119 -0.58 38.18 -8.53
CA GLU A 119 -1.65 37.29 -8.11
C GLU A 119 -1.08 35.99 -7.52
N THR A 120 -0.08 35.39 -8.18
CA THR A 120 0.61 34.20 -7.70
C THR A 120 1.31 34.47 -6.36
N MET A 121 2.01 35.60 -6.25
CA MET A 121 2.71 35.97 -5.02
C MET A 121 1.75 36.19 -3.85
N GLN A 122 0.62 36.89 -4.06
CA GLN A 122 -0.40 37.09 -3.03
C GLN A 122 -0.98 35.75 -2.54
N ARG A 123 -1.22 34.80 -3.44
CA ARG A 123 -1.66 33.44 -3.06
C ARG A 123 -0.60 32.74 -2.22
N PHE A 124 0.66 32.76 -2.66
CA PHE A 124 1.77 32.13 -1.95
C PHE A 124 1.96 32.71 -0.54
N PHE A 125 1.89 34.03 -0.36
CA PHE A 125 2.05 34.67 0.95
C PHE A 125 0.95 34.33 1.96
N ARG A 126 -0.22 33.86 1.51
CA ARG A 126 -1.27 33.38 2.41
C ARG A 126 -0.88 32.08 3.12
N THR A 127 -0.14 31.21 2.44
CA THR A 127 0.33 29.93 3.00
C THR A 127 1.74 30.02 3.57
N HIS A 128 2.53 31.01 3.13
CA HIS A 128 3.91 31.24 3.57
C HIS A 128 4.12 32.71 3.99
N PRO A 129 3.50 33.15 5.10
CA PRO A 129 3.54 34.55 5.54
C PRO A 129 4.95 35.03 5.93
N GLU A 130 5.89 34.12 6.18
CA GLU A 130 7.29 34.44 6.49
C GLU A 130 8.03 35.11 5.32
N TRP A 131 7.50 35.04 4.09
CA TRP A 131 8.11 35.67 2.89
C TRP A 131 7.39 36.94 2.43
N LYS A 132 6.32 37.36 3.11
CA LYS A 132 5.47 38.49 2.67
C LYS A 132 6.22 39.83 2.57
N ASP A 133 7.25 39.99 3.40
CA ASP A 133 8.04 41.22 3.52
C ASP A 133 9.31 41.17 2.65
N ALA A 134 9.46 40.14 1.80
CA ALA A 134 10.55 40.05 0.83
C ALA A 134 10.49 41.20 -0.18
N ALA A 135 11.65 41.59 -0.72
CA ALA A 135 11.73 42.64 -1.72
C ALA A 135 10.79 42.37 -2.91
N PRO A 136 10.11 43.40 -3.46
CA PRO A 136 9.21 43.26 -4.60
C PRO A 136 9.87 42.56 -5.79
N LEU A 137 9.05 41.92 -6.63
CA LEU A 137 9.55 41.29 -7.85
C LEU A 137 10.12 42.35 -8.81
N PRO A 138 11.32 42.17 -9.37
CA PRO A 138 11.82 42.96 -10.48
C PRO A 138 10.95 42.82 -11.74
N GLU A 139 11.15 43.72 -12.70
CA GLU A 139 10.56 43.60 -14.03
C GLU A 139 11.06 42.32 -14.75
N GLY A 140 10.16 41.65 -15.49
CA GLY A 140 10.51 40.42 -16.21
C GLY A 140 10.63 39.18 -15.31
N PHE A 141 11.19 38.08 -15.83
CA PHE A 141 11.27 36.82 -15.07
C PHE A 141 12.05 36.93 -13.75
N HIS A 142 11.58 36.26 -12.70
CA HIS A 142 12.31 36.16 -11.44
C HIS A 142 12.09 34.81 -10.73
N TRP A 143 13.15 34.28 -10.10
CA TRP A 143 13.13 32.98 -9.42
C TRP A 143 12.18 32.94 -8.21
N LYS A 144 12.03 34.04 -7.47
CA LYS A 144 11.03 34.17 -6.38
C LYS A 144 9.63 33.77 -6.85
N TRP A 145 9.21 34.34 -7.98
CA TRP A 145 7.92 34.02 -8.59
C TRP A 145 7.89 32.58 -9.10
N TYR A 146 8.94 32.11 -9.77
CA TYR A 146 8.97 30.75 -10.31
C TYR A 146 8.76 29.68 -9.22
N TYR A 147 9.43 29.79 -8.08
CA TYR A 147 9.27 28.83 -6.98
C TYR A 147 7.96 29.01 -6.22
N ALA A 148 7.49 30.26 -6.05
CA ALA A 148 6.17 30.54 -5.47
C ALA A 148 5.03 29.96 -6.35
N MET A 149 5.19 30.02 -7.68
CA MET A 149 4.24 29.50 -8.65
C MET A 149 4.07 27.98 -8.54
N HIS A 150 5.17 27.23 -8.44
CA HIS A 150 5.09 25.77 -8.24
C HIS A 150 4.41 25.41 -6.92
N GLN A 151 4.76 26.10 -5.84
CA GLN A 151 4.11 25.87 -4.53
C GLN A 151 2.62 26.24 -4.57
N ALA A 152 2.25 27.35 -5.19
CA ALA A 152 0.86 27.75 -5.34
C ALA A 152 0.06 26.75 -6.21
N GLY A 153 0.71 26.14 -7.21
CA GLY A 153 0.14 25.06 -8.01
C GLY A 153 -0.17 23.82 -7.18
N ASP A 154 0.76 23.40 -6.31
CA ASP A 154 0.56 22.30 -5.36
C ASP A 154 -0.57 22.61 -4.36
N ASP A 155 -0.59 23.84 -3.82
CA ASP A 155 -1.61 24.30 -2.88
C ASP A 155 -3.02 24.28 -3.52
N MET A 156 -3.13 24.63 -4.81
CA MET A 156 -4.40 24.63 -5.56
C MET A 156 -5.05 23.26 -5.67
N VAL A 157 -4.25 22.18 -5.75
CA VAL A 157 -4.76 20.81 -5.86
C VAL A 157 -4.72 20.03 -4.55
N SER A 158 -4.28 20.65 -3.46
CA SER A 158 -4.11 20.00 -2.15
C SER A 158 -5.37 19.31 -1.64
N GLY A 159 -6.54 19.94 -1.81
CA GLY A 159 -7.83 19.34 -1.45
C GLY A 159 -8.18 18.11 -2.28
N GLN A 160 -7.96 18.16 -3.59
CA GLN A 160 -8.16 16.99 -4.48
C GLN A 160 -7.19 15.86 -4.14
N ALA A 161 -5.93 16.18 -3.84
CA ALA A 161 -4.93 15.23 -3.41
C ALA A 161 -5.31 14.56 -2.07
N ALA A 162 -5.85 15.32 -1.12
CA ALA A 162 -6.33 14.79 0.17
C ALA A 162 -7.52 13.82 -0.02
N LEU A 163 -8.51 14.18 -0.85
CA LEU A 163 -9.64 13.31 -1.18
C LEU A 163 -9.18 12.03 -1.88
N TYR A 164 -8.25 12.15 -2.83
CA TYR A 164 -7.66 11.00 -3.52
C TYR A 164 -6.98 10.04 -2.54
N ARG A 165 -6.14 10.57 -1.63
CA ARG A 165 -5.49 9.78 -0.57
C ARG A 165 -6.50 9.09 0.35
N GLN A 166 -7.54 9.81 0.78
CA GLN A 166 -8.57 9.26 1.65
C GLN A 166 -9.33 8.13 0.97
N ALA A 167 -9.66 8.26 -0.31
CA ALA A 167 -10.34 7.22 -1.07
C ALA A 167 -9.48 5.95 -1.21
N LEU A 168 -8.17 6.10 -1.47
CA LEU A 168 -7.24 4.96 -1.48
C LEU A 168 -7.14 4.26 -0.12
N TRP A 169 -7.08 5.03 0.97
CA TRP A 169 -7.05 4.48 2.32
C TRP A 169 -8.34 3.72 2.67
N SER A 170 -9.49 4.26 2.28
CA SER A 170 -10.78 3.60 2.46
C SER A 170 -10.81 2.24 1.75
N ARG A 171 -10.34 2.17 0.50
CA ARG A 171 -10.24 0.89 -0.24
C ARG A 171 -9.35 -0.11 0.49
N GLU A 172 -8.19 0.30 0.98
CA GLU A 172 -7.29 -0.57 1.76
C GLU A 172 -7.98 -1.16 3.00
N VAL A 173 -8.69 -0.33 3.79
CA VAL A 173 -9.42 -0.80 4.98
C VAL A 173 -10.50 -1.82 4.61
N TRP A 174 -11.27 -1.56 3.55
CA TRP A 174 -12.27 -2.51 3.08
C TRP A 174 -11.65 -3.82 2.59
N THR A 175 -10.54 -3.78 1.86
CA THR A 175 -9.81 -4.97 1.42
C THR A 175 -9.30 -5.77 2.61
N ARG A 176 -8.75 -5.11 3.64
CA ARG A 176 -8.33 -5.77 4.91
C ARG A 176 -9.52 -6.45 5.60
N ASN A 177 -10.68 -5.80 5.66
CA ASN A 177 -11.90 -6.37 6.26
C ASN A 177 -12.42 -7.57 5.45
N ALA A 178 -12.41 -7.51 4.12
CA ALA A 178 -12.77 -8.64 3.27
C ALA A 178 -11.80 -9.83 3.48
N GLY A 179 -10.53 -9.54 3.74
CA GLY A 179 -9.51 -10.51 4.12
C GLY A 179 -9.78 -11.23 5.45
N LEU A 180 -10.76 -10.83 6.27
CA LEU A 180 -11.14 -11.61 7.45
C LEU A 180 -11.94 -12.87 7.09
N VAL A 181 -12.60 -12.87 5.94
CA VAL A 181 -13.43 -13.98 5.45
C VAL A 181 -12.78 -14.68 4.27
N LEU A 182 -12.14 -13.92 3.39
CA LEU A 182 -11.53 -14.43 2.16
C LEU A 182 -10.06 -14.77 2.42
N ALA A 183 -9.78 -16.04 2.71
CA ALA A 183 -8.44 -16.53 3.04
C ALA A 183 -7.37 -16.15 1.99
N GLY A 184 -7.72 -16.13 0.70
CA GLY A 184 -6.80 -15.70 -0.36
C GLY A 184 -6.43 -14.21 -0.26
N VAL A 185 -7.43 -13.35 -0.02
CA VAL A 185 -7.22 -11.90 0.18
C VAL A 185 -6.41 -11.66 1.45
N ASN A 186 -6.67 -12.41 2.52
CA ASN A 186 -5.91 -12.33 3.78
C ASN A 186 -4.40 -12.52 3.55
N VAL A 187 -4.05 -13.64 2.92
CA VAL A 187 -2.65 -14.02 2.69
C VAL A 187 -1.98 -12.99 1.77
N GLN A 188 -2.69 -12.50 0.74
CA GLN A 188 -2.15 -11.46 -0.13
C GLN A 188 -1.86 -10.16 0.62
N VAL A 189 -2.81 -9.66 1.43
CA VAL A 189 -2.62 -8.46 2.27
C VAL A 189 -1.44 -8.64 3.22
N LEU A 190 -1.35 -9.81 3.86
CA LEU A 190 -0.29 -10.15 4.79
C LEU A 190 1.09 -10.11 4.12
N LEU A 191 1.22 -10.76 2.95
CA LEU A 191 2.47 -10.83 2.20
C LEU A 191 2.87 -9.46 1.66
N HIS A 192 1.92 -8.64 1.19
CA HIS A 192 2.20 -7.27 0.76
C HIS A 192 2.68 -6.39 1.93
N ARG A 193 2.06 -6.53 3.10
CA ARG A 193 2.48 -5.80 4.30
C ARG A 193 3.90 -6.18 4.71
N LEU A 194 4.21 -7.47 4.70
CA LEU A 194 5.55 -7.96 5.04
C LEU A 194 6.61 -7.49 4.05
N ALA A 195 6.26 -7.42 2.76
CA ALA A 195 7.14 -6.91 1.71
C ALA A 195 7.25 -5.37 1.71
N GLY A 196 6.45 -4.65 2.52
CA GLY A 196 6.38 -3.20 2.47
C GLY A 196 5.86 -2.65 1.14
N THR A 197 5.04 -3.44 0.43
CA THR A 197 4.42 -3.08 -0.86
C THR A 197 2.92 -2.83 -0.75
N ASP A 198 2.39 -2.75 0.46
CA ASP A 198 1.01 -2.39 0.73
C ASP A 198 0.77 -0.87 0.59
N MET A 199 -0.51 -0.49 0.58
CA MET A 199 -0.91 0.91 0.43
C MET A 199 -0.35 1.80 1.55
N GLU A 200 -0.26 1.27 2.77
CA GLU A 200 0.25 2.01 3.92
C GLU A 200 1.75 2.31 3.79
N ALA A 201 2.56 1.33 3.39
CA ALA A 201 3.98 1.56 3.10
C ALA A 201 4.19 2.58 1.97
N ARG A 202 3.38 2.50 0.90
CA ARG A 202 3.39 3.48 -0.19
C ARG A 202 3.05 4.88 0.31
N GLN A 203 2.02 5.03 1.15
CA GLN A 203 1.61 6.33 1.66
C GLN A 203 2.69 6.94 2.57
N ALA A 204 3.27 6.13 3.46
CA ALA A 204 4.36 6.56 4.32
C ALA A 204 5.60 6.97 3.50
N TYR A 205 5.86 6.30 2.37
CA TYR A 205 6.92 6.71 1.45
C TYR A 205 6.65 8.08 0.82
N LEU A 206 5.44 8.31 0.31
CA LEU A 206 5.06 9.59 -0.27
C LEU A 206 5.09 10.72 0.76
N ASP A 207 4.69 10.45 2.01
CA ASP A 207 4.77 11.43 3.11
C ASP A 207 6.23 11.79 3.43
N ARG A 208 7.14 10.81 3.42
CA ARG A 208 8.59 11.08 3.56
C ARG A 208 9.14 11.92 2.41
N VAL A 209 8.71 11.65 1.18
CA VAL A 209 9.12 12.45 0.00
C VAL A 209 8.61 13.88 0.11
N ALA A 210 7.34 14.08 0.47
CA ALA A 210 6.76 15.41 0.68
C ALA A 210 7.49 16.19 1.77
N ALA A 211 7.74 15.56 2.92
CA ALA A 211 8.49 16.16 4.02
C ALA A 211 9.94 16.47 3.63
N TYR A 212 10.57 15.64 2.80
CA TYR A 212 11.90 15.91 2.26
C TYR A 212 11.88 17.14 1.32
N HIS A 213 10.94 17.20 0.38
CA HIS A 213 10.78 18.35 -0.51
C HIS A 213 10.53 19.65 0.26
N GLU A 214 9.73 19.61 1.32
CA GLU A 214 9.52 20.76 2.20
C GLU A 214 10.82 21.21 2.87
N ARG A 215 11.65 20.29 3.36
CA ARG A 215 12.98 20.64 3.92
C ARG A 215 13.88 21.26 2.86
N VAL A 216 13.86 20.75 1.63
CA VAL A 216 14.62 21.34 0.51
C VAL A 216 14.14 22.77 0.23
N ARG A 217 12.82 22.99 0.13
CA ARG A 217 12.26 24.34 -0.09
C ARG A 217 12.64 25.29 1.04
N ARG A 218 12.43 24.90 2.31
CA ARG A 218 12.79 25.70 3.48
C ARG A 218 14.28 26.02 3.54
N HIS A 219 15.14 25.11 3.07
CA HIS A 219 16.57 25.38 2.96
C HIS A 219 16.86 26.46 1.90
N PHE A 220 16.24 26.37 0.71
CA PHE A 220 16.56 27.28 -0.40
C PHE A 220 15.83 28.63 -0.38
N TYR A 221 14.64 28.71 0.20
CA TYR A 221 13.83 29.92 0.20
C TYR A 221 14.52 31.16 0.79
N PRO A 222 15.27 31.09 1.91
CA PRO A 222 16.04 32.25 2.39
C PRO A 222 17.00 32.83 1.35
N TYR A 223 17.64 32.00 0.53
CA TYR A 223 18.55 32.45 -0.53
C TYR A 223 17.81 33.07 -1.71
N VAL A 224 16.64 32.51 -2.05
CA VAL A 224 15.83 32.99 -3.17
C VAL A 224 15.06 34.26 -2.82
N PHE A 225 14.44 34.35 -1.64
CA PHE A 225 13.54 35.43 -1.27
C PHE A 225 14.24 36.63 -0.64
N ASN A 226 15.35 36.42 0.06
CA ASN A 226 16.13 37.49 0.69
C ASN A 226 17.42 37.82 -0.08
N ASP A 227 17.60 37.26 -1.28
CA ASP A 227 18.77 37.49 -2.14
C ASP A 227 20.11 37.24 -1.41
N LYS A 228 20.11 36.26 -0.49
CA LYS A 228 21.29 35.88 0.30
C LYS A 228 22.27 35.08 -0.56
N PRO A 229 23.58 35.37 -0.52
CA PRO A 229 24.57 34.56 -1.22
C PRO A 229 24.60 33.12 -0.71
N PHE A 230 24.76 32.17 -1.62
CA PHE A 230 24.87 30.74 -1.34
C PHE A 230 26.31 30.29 -1.55
N GLY A 231 26.92 29.64 -0.54
CA GLY A 231 28.32 29.22 -0.59
C GLY A 231 28.57 27.75 -0.23
N PRO A 232 29.84 27.32 -0.23
CA PRO A 232 30.21 25.92 0.07
C PRO A 232 29.71 25.41 1.43
N ALA A 233 29.69 26.27 2.45
CA ALA A 233 29.20 25.91 3.78
C ALA A 233 27.68 25.68 3.81
N ASP A 234 26.91 26.36 2.94
CA ASP A 234 25.47 26.15 2.80
C ASP A 234 25.19 24.86 2.04
N PHE A 235 25.97 24.59 0.99
CA PHE A 235 25.92 23.33 0.24
C PHE A 235 26.19 22.11 1.14
N ALA A 236 27.15 22.20 2.06
CA ALA A 236 27.43 21.14 3.02
C ALA A 236 26.25 20.84 3.99
N ARG A 237 25.26 21.74 4.09
CA ARG A 237 24.07 21.61 4.95
C ARG A 237 22.81 21.21 4.16
N LEU A 238 22.95 20.72 2.94
CA LEU A 238 21.81 20.28 2.14
C LEU A 238 21.00 19.21 2.88
N PRO A 239 19.67 19.31 2.89
CA PRO A 239 18.82 18.25 3.44
C PRO A 239 19.12 16.93 2.72
N VAL A 240 19.22 15.85 3.50
CA VAL A 240 19.38 14.49 2.98
C VAL A 240 18.05 13.74 3.12
N TYR A 241 17.72 12.94 2.12
CA TYR A 241 16.56 12.05 2.18
C TYR A 241 16.85 10.89 3.15
N SER A 242 15.93 10.66 4.09
CA SER A 242 16.00 9.51 4.99
C SER A 242 14.99 8.46 4.54
N PRO A 243 15.44 7.29 4.05
CA PRO A 243 14.54 6.19 3.71
C PRO A 243 13.88 5.60 4.96
N ALA A 244 12.87 4.74 4.77
CA ALA A 244 12.27 3.99 5.86
C ALA A 244 13.29 3.02 6.49
N SER A 245 13.29 2.89 7.81
CA SER A 245 13.91 1.75 8.49
C SER A 245 13.10 0.49 8.17
N GLY A 246 13.72 -0.53 7.60
CA GLY A 246 13.06 -1.74 7.07
C GLY A 246 12.49 -2.70 8.13
N ASN A 247 11.57 -2.23 8.97
CA ASN A 247 10.88 -3.07 9.95
C ASN A 247 9.48 -3.39 9.44
N GLY A 248 9.38 -4.41 8.59
CA GLY A 248 8.13 -4.85 7.94
C GLY A 248 7.25 -5.77 8.80
N ILE A 249 7.46 -5.86 10.13
CA ILE A 249 6.70 -6.78 10.96
C ILE A 249 5.24 -6.28 11.06
N PRO A 250 4.25 -7.02 10.51
CA PRO A 250 2.86 -6.60 10.59
C PRO A 250 2.38 -6.60 12.06
N PRO A 251 1.54 -5.64 12.48
CA PRO A 251 0.86 -5.74 13.76
C PRO A 251 -0.02 -7.00 13.80
N TRP A 252 -0.23 -7.50 15.02
CA TRP A 252 -0.61 -8.87 15.36
C TRP A 252 -2.10 -9.29 15.17
N PRO A 253 -3.08 -8.53 14.66
CA PRO A 253 -4.40 -9.11 14.45
C PRO A 253 -4.53 -9.93 13.14
N LEU A 254 -3.63 -9.80 12.16
CA LEU A 254 -3.76 -10.52 10.88
C LEU A 254 -3.43 -12.02 10.98
N ALA A 255 -2.58 -12.44 11.92
CA ALA A 255 -2.23 -13.85 12.12
C ALA A 255 -3.31 -14.66 12.88
N ALA A 256 -4.17 -13.99 13.65
CA ALA A 256 -5.18 -14.67 14.47
C ALA A 256 -6.44 -15.08 13.67
N ALA A 257 -6.75 -14.36 12.59
CA ALA A 257 -7.96 -14.60 11.79
C ALA A 257 -7.92 -15.93 11.02
N THR A 258 -6.74 -16.52 10.81
CA THR A 258 -6.58 -17.81 10.11
C THR A 258 -6.83 -19.05 10.99
N LEU A 259 -7.03 -18.91 12.31
CA LEU A 259 -7.04 -20.06 13.24
C LEU A 259 -8.42 -20.47 13.80
N LEU A 260 -9.47 -19.67 13.68
CA LEU A 260 -10.68 -19.87 14.51
C LEU A 260 -11.88 -20.60 13.88
N LEU A 261 -11.84 -21.01 12.61
CA LEU A 261 -13.00 -21.70 11.99
C LEU A 261 -12.79 -23.20 11.71
N GLY A 262 -11.62 -23.78 11.99
CA GLY A 262 -11.29 -25.17 11.63
C GLY A 262 -11.45 -26.23 12.72
N LEU A 263 -11.59 -25.87 14.00
CA LEU A 263 -11.34 -26.82 15.10
C LEU A 263 -12.55 -27.22 15.96
N ARG A 264 -13.77 -26.75 15.67
CA ARG A 264 -14.92 -26.98 16.59
C ARG A 264 -15.93 -28.07 16.24
N GLN A 265 -15.75 -28.89 15.19
CA GLN A 265 -16.77 -29.89 14.82
C GLN A 265 -16.33 -31.34 14.55
N THR A 266 -15.16 -31.80 15.02
CA THR A 266 -14.77 -33.22 14.89
C THR A 266 -14.93 -34.08 16.15
N ALA A 267 -15.67 -33.60 17.17
CA ALA A 267 -15.83 -34.34 18.43
C ALA A 267 -17.22 -34.98 18.66
N ARG A 268 -18.10 -35.08 17.65
CA ARG A 268 -19.40 -35.78 17.80
C ARG A 268 -19.76 -36.65 16.61
N VAL A 269 -18.99 -37.70 16.37
CA VAL A 269 -19.50 -38.96 15.77
C VAL A 269 -18.69 -40.11 16.36
N ALA A 270 -19.05 -40.53 17.57
CA ALA A 270 -18.79 -41.84 18.15
C ALA A 270 -19.71 -41.96 19.37
N GLY A 271 -20.92 -42.43 19.10
CA GLY A 271 -22.00 -42.72 20.03
C GLY A 271 -23.08 -43.44 19.24
#